data_AF-A0A837P1I0-F1
#
_entry.id   AF-A0A837P1I0-F1
#
_cell.length_a   1.000
_cell.length_b   1.000
_cell.length_c   1.000
_cell.angle_alpha   90.00
_cell.angle_beta   90.00
_cell.angle_gamma   90.00
#
_symmetry.space_group_name_H-M   'P 1'
#
loop_
_entity.id
_entity.type
_entity.pdbx_description
1 polymer ?
#
loop_
_entity_poly.entity_id
_entity_poly.type
_entity_poly.pdbx_seq_one_letter_code
_entity_poly.pdbx_strand_id
1 'polypeptide(L)' 'MSGTSAQYNTNNISGTFTFTQQTNIRTAPSTSIVGVYYPGDSVIYNAQITADGYTWLQYISGSGTLRYAVM' A
#
# COMPACT_ATOMS: atom_id res chain seq x y z
N MET A 1 -2.33 26.36 5.30
CA MET A 1 -3.07 25.47 4.37
C MET A 1 -3.07 24.08 4.99
N SER A 2 -4.28 23.55 5.11
CA SER A 2 -4.64 22.30 5.76
C SER A 2 -3.85 21.10 5.25
N GLY A 3 -3.48 20.22 6.16
CA GLY A 3 -2.93 18.91 5.87
C GLY A 3 -2.86 18.13 7.17
N THR A 4 -4.03 17.71 7.68
CA THR A 4 -4.12 16.72 8.74
C THR A 4 -3.51 15.44 8.17
N SER A 5 -2.20 15.28 8.28
CA SER A 5 -1.57 13.99 8.05
C SER A 5 -2.07 13.11 9.20
N ALA A 6 -3.02 12.22 8.90
CA ALA A 6 -3.25 11.07 9.76
C ALA A 6 -1.87 10.48 10.07
N GLN A 7 -1.52 10.39 11.35
CA GLN A 7 -0.23 9.89 11.82
C GLN A 7 -0.15 8.39 11.49
N TYR A 8 0.23 8.10 10.25
CA TYR A 8 0.51 6.76 9.80
C TYR A 8 1.92 6.41 10.27
N ASN A 9 2.04 5.37 11.09
CA ASN A 9 3.34 4.83 11.47
C ASN A 9 4.03 4.30 10.22
N THR A 10 4.91 5.12 9.66
CA THR A 10 5.57 4.86 8.38
C THR A 10 6.97 4.34 8.66
N ASN A 11 7.19 3.07 8.33
CA ASN A 11 8.50 2.46 8.32
C ASN A 11 9.08 2.55 6.91
N ASN A 12 10.11 3.37 6.72
CA ASN A 12 10.75 3.60 5.42
C ASN A 12 11.66 2.42 5.05
N ILE A 13 11.04 1.31 4.69
CA ILE A 13 11.71 0.10 4.19
C ILE A 13 11.26 -0.21 2.77
N SER A 14 12.21 -0.61 1.94
CA SER A 14 11.96 -1.09 0.59
C SER A 14 12.14 -2.60 0.49
N GLY A 15 11.42 -3.21 -0.44
CA GLY A 15 11.50 -4.64 -0.67
C GLY A 15 10.53 -5.09 -1.75
N THR A 16 10.51 -6.40 -1.99
CA THR A 16 9.53 -7.05 -2.86
C THR A 16 8.65 -7.93 -2.00
N PHE A 17 7.35 -7.80 -2.16
CA PHE A 17 6.37 -8.67 -1.50
C PHE A 17 5.59 -9.44 -2.55
N THR A 18 5.40 -10.74 -2.32
CA THR A 18 4.61 -11.62 -3.19
C THR A 18 3.32 -11.98 -2.48
N PHE A 19 2.19 -11.63 -3.09
CA PHE A 19 0.88 -11.89 -2.53
C PHE A 19 0.54 -13.37 -2.66
N THR A 20 0.03 -13.98 -1.59
CA THR A 20 -0.44 -15.37 -1.58
C THR A 20 -1.96 -15.48 -1.68
N GLN A 21 -2.66 -14.36 -1.56
CA GLN A 21 -4.11 -14.24 -1.63
C GLN A 21 -4.49 -13.03 -2.49
N GLN A 22 -5.78 -12.94 -2.85
CA GLN A 22 -6.28 -11.78 -3.57
C GLN A 22 -6.30 -10.54 -2.66
N THR A 23 -5.57 -9.49 -3.05
CA THR A 23 -5.43 -8.26 -2.26
C THR A 23 -5.88 -7.04 -3.05
N ASN A 24 -6.74 -6.22 -2.44
CA ASN A 24 -7.22 -4.98 -3.06
C ASN A 24 -6.14 -3.87 -3.01
N ILE A 25 -5.91 -3.24 -4.15
CA ILE A 25 -5.06 -2.04 -4.30
C ILE A 25 -5.90 -0.80 -4.05
N ARG A 26 -5.36 0.15 -3.30
CA ARG A 26 -6.07 1.35 -2.84
C ARG A 26 -5.28 2.63 -3.10
N THR A 27 -5.98 3.77 -3.16
CA THR A 27 -5.37 5.11 -3.31
C THR A 27 -4.79 5.67 -2.02
N ALA A 28 -5.27 5.16 -0.89
CA ALA A 28 -4.88 5.50 0.47
C ALA A 28 -5.24 4.30 1.35
N PRO A 29 -4.70 4.19 2.58
CA PRO A 29 -5.22 3.28 3.60
C PRO A 29 -6.67 3.69 3.95
N SER A 30 -7.61 3.27 3.11
CA SER A 30 -8.99 3.75 3.02
C SER A 30 -9.85 2.68 2.33
N THR A 31 -11.15 2.93 2.12
CA THR A 31 -12.07 1.96 1.49
C THR A 31 -12.03 1.92 -0.05
N SER A 32 -11.37 2.89 -0.71
CA SER A 32 -11.38 3.03 -2.17
C SER A 32 -10.47 2.02 -2.87
N ILE A 33 -11.06 1.16 -3.70
CA ILE A 33 -10.35 0.12 -4.46
C ILE A 33 -10.12 0.61 -5.89
N VAL A 34 -8.90 0.44 -6.41
CA VAL A 34 -8.49 0.83 -7.76
C VAL A 34 -7.89 -0.30 -8.59
N GLY A 35 -7.74 -1.47 -7.98
CA GLY A 35 -7.14 -2.64 -8.61
C GLY A 35 -7.05 -3.79 -7.62
N VAL A 36 -6.52 -4.92 -8.10
CA VAL A 36 -6.40 -6.15 -7.33
C VAL A 36 -5.08 -6.83 -7.70
N TYR A 37 -4.36 -7.30 -6.69
CA TYR A 37 -3.31 -8.30 -6.84
C TYR A 37 -3.88 -9.70 -6.64
N TYR A 38 -3.39 -10.66 -7.42
CA TYR A 38 -3.74 -12.06 -7.34
C TYR A 38 -2.60 -12.87 -6.68
N PRO A 39 -2.88 -14.10 -6.20
CA PRO A 39 -1.84 -15.00 -5.72
C PRO A 39 -0.72 -15.19 -6.76
N GLY A 40 0.52 -14.98 -6.33
CA GLY A 40 1.71 -15.03 -7.19
C GLY A 40 2.16 -13.66 -7.71
N ASP A 41 1.31 -12.63 -7.66
CA ASP A 41 1.71 -11.28 -8.04
C ASP A 41 2.69 -10.69 -7.02
N SER A 42 3.60 -9.84 -7.50
CA SER A 42 4.59 -9.18 -6.66
C SER A 42 4.54 -7.66 -6.81
N VAL A 43 4.84 -6.95 -5.71
CA VAL A 43 4.99 -5.50 -5.69
C VAL A 43 6.33 -5.10 -5.11
N ILE A 44 6.99 -4.13 -5.74
CA ILE A 44 8.15 -3.45 -5.17
C ILE A 44 7.62 -2.25 -4.38
N TYR A 45 7.85 -2.24 -3.07
CA TYR A 45 7.39 -1.19 -2.17
C TYR A 45 8.56 -0.37 -1.62
N ASN A 46 8.28 0.85 -1.17
CA ASN A 46 9.28 1.76 -0.61
C ASN A 46 9.02 2.16 0.84
N ALA A 47 7.84 1.83 1.38
CA ALA A 47 7.55 1.96 2.80
C ALA A 47 6.48 0.96 3.24
N GLN A 48 6.43 0.71 4.55
CA GLN A 48 5.32 0.03 5.22
C GLN A 48 4.60 1.02 6.13
N ILE A 49 3.28 1.01 6.11
CA ILE A 49 2.43 1.89 6.92
C ILE A 49 1.51 1.06 7.78
N THR A 50 1.49 1.30 9.08
CA THR A 50 0.48 0.70 9.97
C THR A 50 -0.67 1.68 10.17
N ALA A 51 -1.87 1.28 9.76
CA ALA A 51 -3.08 2.08 9.81
C ALA A 51 -4.31 1.17 9.99
N ASP A 52 -5.25 1.56 10.85
CA ASP A 52 -6.52 0.85 11.06
C ASP A 52 -6.35 -0.65 11.41
N GLY A 53 -5.25 -1.02 12.08
CA GLY A 53 -4.93 -2.40 12.44
C GLY A 53 -4.31 -3.25 11.31
N TYR A 54 -4.06 -2.65 10.15
CA TYR A 54 -3.42 -3.31 9.00
C TYR A 54 -2.05 -2.72 8.70
N THR A 55 -1.17 -3.56 8.13
CA THR A 55 0.09 -3.12 7.54
C THR A 55 -0.08 -2.99 6.03
N TRP A 56 0.18 -1.79 5.53
CA TRP A 56 0.06 -1.41 4.14
C TRP A 56 1.43 -1.28 3.50
N LEU A 57 1.62 -1.89 2.34
CA LEU A 57 2.76 -1.67 1.47
C LEU A 57 2.49 -0.41 0.64
N GLN A 58 3.34 0.59 0.78
CA GLN A 58 3.30 1.81 -0.03
C GLN A 58 4.22 1.65 -1.23
N TYR A 59 3.71 1.98 -2.42
CA TYR A 59 4.48 1.91 -3.66
C TYR A 59 4.00 2.91 -4.70
N ILE A 60 4.85 3.18 -5.69
CA ILE A 60 4.51 3.97 -6.88
C ILE A 60 4.13 3.01 -8.00
N SER A 61 2.91 3.12 -8.53
CA SER A 61 2.49 2.32 -9.69
C SER A 61 3.24 2.72 -10.96
N GLY A 62 3.18 1.91 -12.01
CA GLY A 62 3.82 2.22 -13.31
C GLY A 62 3.36 3.56 -13.92
N SER A 63 2.21 4.09 -13.50
CA SER A 63 1.70 5.41 -13.88
C SER A 63 2.23 6.58 -13.02
N GLY A 64 3.17 6.34 -12.11
CA GLY A 64 3.70 7.37 -11.19
C GLY A 64 2.76 7.72 -10.03
N THR A 65 1.71 6.94 -9.79
CA THR A 65 0.71 7.22 -8.75
C THR A 65 1.03 6.46 -7.46
N LEU A 66 0.89 7.11 -6.31
CA LEU A 66 1.04 6.45 -5.01
C LEU A 66 -0.13 5.49 -4.76
N ARG A 67 0.19 4.25 -4.39
CA ARG A 67 -0.76 3.16 -4.14
C ARG A 67 -0.42 2.42 -2.86
N TYR A 68 -1.43 1.76 -2.31
CA TYR A 68 -1.35 1.00 -1.07
C TYR A 68 -2.00 -0.37 -1.25
N ALA A 69 -1.34 -1.42 -0.75
CA ALA A 69 -1.89 -2.77 -0.71
C ALA A 69 -1.66 -3.35 0.70
N VAL A 70 -2.61 -4.11 1.23
CA VAL A 70 -2.43 -4.78 2.52
C VAL A 70 -1.44 -5.92 2.34
N MET A 71 -0.46 -6.01 3.24
CA MET A 71 0.47 -7.14 3.33
C MET A 71 -0.27 -8.45 3.58
#